data_AF-A0A9Q2L8J5-F1
#
_entry.id   AF-A0A9Q2L8J5-F1
#
_cell.length_a   1.000
_cell.length_b   1.000
_cell.length_c   1.000
_cell.angle_alpha   90.00
_cell.angle_beta   90.00
_cell.angle_gamma   90.00
#
_symmetry.space_group_name_H-M   'P 1'
#
loop_
_entity.id
_entity.type
_entity.pdbx_description
1 polymer ?
#
loop_
_entity_poly.entity_id
_entity_poly.type
_entity_poly.pdbx_seq_one_letter_code
_entity_poly.pdbx_strand_id
1 'polypeptide(L)'
;MNRKAEKILAWIANGLSLLFLILMILGLILLNFPESKEALNQIYEQQGMSISADALKASILMQGGFLLFATILGFCGVFTIKGNRILAGCLLIAAALISIFTGNFIALILWIIAGIMLLVKKDKIQSQYQMKSNGNSENGKNNYPRQKSDMNPEQELKKKKDEDPYIY
;
A
#
# COMPACT_ATOMS: atom_id res chain seq x y z
N MET A 1 7.41 -10.57 3.90
CA MET A 1 6.32 -9.56 3.92
C MET A 1 5.39 -9.77 2.73
N ASN A 2 4.23 -10.43 2.90
CA ASN A 2 3.21 -10.56 1.84
C ASN A 2 2.34 -9.30 1.79
N ARG A 3 2.95 -8.17 1.36
CA ARG A 3 2.24 -6.92 1.06
C ARG A 3 2.15 -6.63 -0.44
N LYS A 4 2.01 -7.70 -1.22
CA LYS A 4 1.97 -7.62 -2.68
C LYS A 4 0.76 -6.82 -3.15
N ALA A 5 -0.41 -7.07 -2.54
CA ALA A 5 -1.66 -6.39 -2.89
C ALA A 5 -1.57 -4.86 -2.67
N GLU A 6 -1.08 -4.42 -1.52
CA GLU A 6 -0.96 -2.99 -1.17
C GLU A 6 0.01 -2.28 -2.12
N LYS A 7 1.14 -2.92 -2.43
CA LYS A 7 2.11 -2.38 -3.39
C LYS A 7 1.55 -2.31 -4.80
N ILE A 8 0.87 -3.37 -5.26
CA ILE A 8 0.24 -3.40 -6.59
C ILE A 8 -0.81 -2.30 -6.69
N LEU A 9 -1.68 -2.16 -5.69
CA LEU A 9 -2.74 -1.15 -5.67
C LEU A 9 -2.16 0.27 -5.73
N ALA A 10 -1.13 0.55 -4.93
CA ALA A 10 -0.48 1.85 -4.92
C ALA A 10 0.30 2.14 -6.22
N TRP A 11 0.90 1.12 -6.86
CA TRP A 11 1.48 1.26 -8.19
C TRP A 11 0.43 1.54 -9.27
N ILE A 12 -0.73 0.88 -9.22
CA ILE A 12 -1.85 1.15 -10.13
C ILE A 12 -2.33 2.60 -9.95
N ALA A 13 -2.49 3.07 -8.72
CA ALA A 13 -2.87 4.45 -8.43
C ALA A 13 -1.88 5.45 -9.03
N ASN A 14 -0.57 5.24 -8.85
CA ASN A 14 0.47 6.09 -9.41
C ASN A 14 0.48 6.06 -10.93
N GLY A 15 0.35 4.88 -11.54
CA GLY A 15 0.27 4.73 -13.00
C GLY A 15 -0.93 5.47 -13.59
N LEU A 16 -2.09 5.39 -12.93
CA LEU A 16 -3.29 6.09 -13.35
C LEU A 16 -3.16 7.62 -13.16
N SER A 17 -2.51 8.05 -12.08
CA SER A 17 -2.21 9.48 -11.87
C SER A 17 -1.27 10.03 -12.94
N LEU A 18 -0.24 9.26 -13.31
CA LEU A 18 0.66 9.62 -14.38
C LEU A 18 -0.06 9.69 -15.73
N LEU A 19 -0.94 8.72 -16.02
CA LEU A 19 -1.76 8.74 -17.23
C LEU A 19 -2.65 9.98 -17.28
N PHE A 20 -3.32 10.33 -16.18
CA PHE A 20 -4.15 11.53 -16.11
C PHE A 20 -3.33 12.81 -16.33
N LEU A 21 -2.11 12.85 -15.79
CA LEU A 21 -1.18 13.96 -16.01
C LEU A 21 -0.78 14.10 -17.48
N ILE A 22 -0.49 12.99 -18.16
CA ILE A 22 -0.21 12.98 -19.61
C ILE A 22 -1.42 13.49 -20.41
N LEU A 23 -2.64 13.07 -20.08
CA LEU A 23 -3.87 13.56 -20.72
C LEU A 23 -4.06 15.07 -20.51
N MET A 24 -3.74 15.58 -19.31
CA MET A 24 -3.76 17.01 -19.03
C MET A 24 -2.76 17.79 -19.90
N ILE A 25 -1.53 17.30 -20.01
CA ILE A 25 -0.50 17.92 -20.85
C ILE A 25 -0.97 17.93 -22.32
N LEU A 26 -1.55 16.83 -22.80
CA LEU A 26 -2.12 16.77 -24.14
C LEU A 26 -3.24 17.80 -24.32
N GLY A 27 -4.13 17.94 -23.35
CA GLY A 27 -5.17 18.98 -23.34
C GLY A 27 -4.60 20.40 -23.41
N LEU A 28 -3.53 20.69 -22.68
CA LEU A 28 -2.83 21.98 -22.75
C LEU A 28 -2.20 22.25 -24.11
N ILE A 29 -1.62 21.23 -24.74
CA ILE A 29 -1.09 21.33 -26.11
C ILE A 29 -2.22 21.65 -27.08
N LEU A 30 -3.36 20.95 -26.99
CA LEU A 30 -4.52 21.20 -27.84
C LEU A 30 -5.06 22.63 -27.67
N LEU A 31 -5.13 23.15 -26.44
CA LEU A 31 -5.53 24.52 -26.14
C LEU A 31 -4.59 25.60 -26.70
N ASN A 32 -3.41 25.24 -27.20
CA ASN A 32 -2.54 26.20 -27.89
C ASN A 32 -2.92 26.42 -29.35
N PHE A 33 -3.68 25.51 -29.98
CA PHE A 33 -4.16 25.70 -31.34
C PHE A 33 -5.27 26.76 -31.42
N PRO A 34 -5.25 27.67 -32.41
CA PRO A 34 -6.29 28.69 -32.59
C PRO A 34 -7.70 28.10 -32.74
N GLU A 35 -7.85 27.06 -33.57
CA GLU A 35 -9.15 26.41 -33.81
C GLU A 35 -9.76 25.83 -32.52
N SER A 36 -8.94 25.26 -31.65
CA SER A 36 -9.41 24.73 -30.36
C SER A 36 -9.88 25.84 -29.41
N LYS A 37 -9.24 27.01 -29.44
CA LYS A 37 -9.67 28.17 -28.64
C LYS A 37 -10.99 28.74 -29.17
N GLU A 38 -11.13 28.87 -30.48
CA GLU A 38 -12.37 29.35 -31.11
C GLU A 38 -13.54 28.41 -30.82
N ALA A 39 -13.35 27.11 -30.99
CA ALA A 39 -14.37 26.10 -30.67
C ALA A 39 -14.81 26.17 -29.20
N LEU A 40 -13.87 26.31 -28.27
CA LEU A 40 -14.21 26.44 -26.84
C LEU A 40 -14.93 27.75 -26.53
N ASN A 41 -14.50 28.87 -27.11
CA ASN A 41 -15.19 30.15 -26.92
C ASN A 41 -16.64 30.08 -27.39
N GLN A 42 -16.90 29.48 -28.55
CA GLN A 42 -18.26 29.26 -29.05
C GLN A 42 -19.10 28.41 -28.09
N ILE A 43 -18.52 27.33 -27.54
CA ILE A 43 -19.19 26.47 -26.55
C ILE A 43 -19.54 27.26 -25.27
N TYR A 44 -18.62 28.09 -24.78
CA TYR A 44 -18.87 28.90 -23.59
C TYR A 44 -19.91 29.99 -23.84
N GLU A 45 -19.83 30.69 -24.97
CA GLU A 45 -20.80 31.71 -25.38
C GLU A 45 -22.22 31.13 -25.50
N GLN A 46 -22.36 29.94 -26.11
CA GLN A 46 -23.65 29.24 -26.18
C GLN A 46 -24.22 28.89 -24.80
N GLN A 47 -23.37 28.68 -23.80
CA GLN A 47 -23.76 28.40 -22.43
C GLN A 47 -23.94 29.68 -21.59
N GLY A 48 -23.85 30.87 -22.21
CA GLY A 48 -23.91 32.15 -21.49
C GLY A 48 -22.73 32.40 -20.55
N MET A 49 -21.63 31.66 -20.73
CA MET A 49 -20.40 31.79 -19.95
C MET A 49 -19.35 32.53 -20.75
N SER A 50 -18.60 33.42 -20.10
CA SER A 50 -17.44 34.08 -20.69
C SER A 50 -16.18 33.71 -19.90
N ILE A 51 -15.63 32.53 -20.19
CA ILE A 51 -14.35 32.10 -19.64
C ILE A 51 -13.27 32.36 -20.68
N SER A 52 -12.27 33.17 -20.35
CA SER A 52 -11.13 33.37 -21.25
C SER A 52 -10.28 32.10 -21.34
N ALA A 53 -9.76 31.81 -22.53
CA ALA A 53 -8.86 30.67 -22.74
C ALA A 53 -7.63 30.72 -21.81
N ASP A 54 -7.16 31.92 -21.45
CA ASP A 54 -6.03 32.09 -20.54
C ASP A 54 -6.40 31.76 -19.08
N ALA A 55 -7.60 32.12 -18.63
CA ALA A 55 -8.10 31.73 -17.31
C ALA A 55 -8.28 30.20 -17.22
N LEU A 56 -8.78 29.57 -18.28
CA LEU A 56 -8.89 28.11 -18.39
C LEU A 56 -7.51 27.44 -18.36
N LYS A 57 -6.52 27.96 -19.09
CA LYS A 57 -5.15 27.44 -19.06
C LYS A 57 -4.52 27.56 -17.68
N ALA A 58 -4.69 28.71 -17.02
CA ALA A 58 -4.17 28.93 -15.68
C ALA A 58 -4.77 27.94 -14.66
N SER A 59 -6.08 27.68 -14.74
CA SER A 59 -6.74 26.71 -13.85
C SER A 59 -6.25 25.28 -14.09
N ILE A 60 -6.09 24.87 -15.35
CA ILE A 60 -5.54 23.55 -15.70
C ILE A 60 -4.10 23.42 -15.21
N LEU A 61 -3.26 24.45 -15.38
CA LEU A 61 -1.88 24.44 -14.88
C LEU A 61 -1.80 24.34 -13.36
N MET A 62 -2.63 25.11 -12.63
CA MET A 62 -2.71 25.04 -11.17
C MET A 62 -3.13 23.64 -10.70
N GLN A 63 -4.18 23.10 -11.32
CA GLN A 63 -4.68 21.76 -11.02
C GLN A 63 -3.65 20.67 -11.36
N GLY A 64 -2.94 20.82 -12.48
CA GLY A 64 -1.83 19.97 -12.88
C GLY A 64 -0.66 20.03 -11.88
N GLY A 65 -0.38 21.20 -11.30
CA GLY A 65 0.60 21.37 -10.23
C GLY A 65 0.24 20.58 -8.97
N PHE A 66 -1.01 20.67 -8.50
CA PHE A 66 -1.49 19.85 -7.38
C PHE A 66 -1.42 18.36 -7.69
N LEU A 67 -1.80 17.95 -8.90
CA LEU A 67 -1.73 16.56 -9.35
C LEU A 67 -0.30 16.04 -9.38
N LEU A 68 0.65 16.82 -9.90
CA LEU A 68 2.06 16.47 -9.93
C LEU A 68 2.60 16.28 -8.51
N PHE A 69 2.30 17.21 -7.61
CA PHE A 69 2.71 17.13 -6.21
C PHE A 69 2.11 15.90 -5.51
N ALA A 70 0.81 15.65 -5.67
CA ALA A 70 0.16 14.45 -5.14
C ALA A 70 0.77 13.15 -5.72
N THR A 71 1.08 13.14 -7.02
CA THR A 71 1.71 11.99 -7.67
C THR A 71 3.10 11.70 -7.09
N ILE A 72 3.92 12.74 -6.87
CA ILE A 72 5.22 12.60 -6.23
C ILE A 72 5.08 11.99 -4.82
N LEU A 73 4.12 12.48 -4.02
CA LEU A 73 3.83 11.90 -2.71
C LEU A 73 3.39 10.43 -2.82
N GLY A 74 2.58 10.09 -3.82
CA GLY A 74 2.18 8.72 -4.13
C GLY A 74 3.39 7.81 -4.40
N PHE A 75 4.36 8.27 -5.20
CA PHE A 75 5.61 7.55 -5.45
C PHE A 75 6.46 7.40 -4.18
N CYS A 76 6.66 8.49 -3.43
CA CYS A 76 7.35 8.46 -2.15
C CYS A 76 6.70 7.46 -1.18
N GLY A 77 5.37 7.43 -1.12
CA GLY A 77 4.60 6.46 -0.35
C GLY A 77 4.94 5.02 -0.73
N VAL A 78 4.87 4.69 -2.03
CA VAL A 78 5.17 3.35 -2.54
C VAL A 78 6.60 2.90 -2.23
N PHE A 79 7.59 3.76 -2.41
CA PHE A 79 8.99 3.42 -2.11
C PHE A 79 9.22 3.21 -0.62
N THR A 80 8.49 3.93 0.22
CA THR A 80 8.61 3.84 1.68
C THR A 80 7.96 2.57 2.26
N ILE A 81 7.08 1.88 1.52
CA ILE A 81 6.35 0.67 2.01
C ILE A 81 7.30 -0.40 2.57
N LYS A 82 8.50 -0.56 2.00
CA LYS A 82 9.46 -1.59 2.46
C LYS A 82 10.11 -1.24 3.80
N GLY A 83 10.30 0.05 4.10
CA GLY A 83 11.00 0.53 5.29
C GLY A 83 10.05 0.87 6.44
N ASN A 84 9.05 1.71 6.17
CA ASN A 84 8.12 2.18 7.20
C ASN A 84 6.68 2.23 6.65
N ARG A 85 5.88 1.23 7.05
CA ARG A 85 4.49 1.10 6.59
C ARG A 85 3.59 2.25 7.03
N ILE A 86 3.83 2.79 8.23
CA ILE A 86 2.99 3.85 8.78
C ILE A 86 3.24 5.12 8.00
N LEU A 87 4.51 5.47 7.79
CA LEU A 87 4.91 6.61 6.97
C LEU A 87 4.40 6.48 5.54
N ALA A 88 4.54 5.30 4.92
CA ALA A 88 4.00 5.04 3.59
C ALA A 88 2.47 5.24 3.53
N GLY A 89 1.73 4.73 4.52
CA GLY A 89 0.29 4.93 4.62
C GLY A 89 -0.07 6.42 4.73
N CYS A 90 0.60 7.16 5.61
CA CYS A 90 0.39 8.60 5.77
C CYS A 90 0.68 9.39 4.48
N LEU A 91 1.76 9.05 3.75
CA LEU A 91 2.10 9.66 2.47
C LEU A 91 1.01 9.44 1.41
N LEU A 92 0.46 8.23 1.32
CA LEU A 92 -0.64 7.94 0.38
C LEU A 92 -1.93 8.67 0.77
N ILE A 93 -2.24 8.79 2.07
CA ILE A 93 -3.40 9.57 2.53
C ILE A 93 -3.21 11.05 2.21
N ALA A 94 -2.01 11.61 2.43
CA ALA A 94 -1.70 12.99 2.07
C ALA A 94 -1.86 13.23 0.56
N ALA A 95 -1.36 12.31 -0.28
CA ALA A 95 -1.55 12.36 -1.73
C ALA A 95 -3.05 12.39 -2.10
N ALA A 96 -3.85 11.53 -1.47
CA ALA A 96 -5.29 11.46 -1.72
C ALA A 96 -6.03 12.76 -1.35
N LEU A 97 -5.70 13.37 -0.21
CA LEU A 97 -6.31 14.63 0.23
C LEU A 97 -6.05 15.77 -0.75
N ILE A 98 -4.83 15.84 -1.30
CA ILE A 98 -4.46 16.85 -2.29
C ILE A 98 -5.19 16.59 -3.62
N SER A 99 -5.34 15.32 -4.01
CA SER A 99 -6.02 14.95 -5.25
C SER A 99 -7.53 15.23 -5.28
N ILE A 100 -8.15 15.61 -4.16
CA ILE A 100 -9.55 16.09 -4.14
C ILE A 100 -9.71 17.27 -5.12
N PHE A 101 -8.71 18.14 -5.20
CA PHE A 101 -8.72 19.33 -6.05
C PHE A 101 -8.37 19.05 -7.51
N THR A 102 -7.96 17.81 -7.85
CA THR A 102 -7.38 17.50 -9.17
C THR A 102 -8.33 16.79 -10.12
N GLY A 103 -9.53 16.40 -9.67
CA GLY A 103 -10.48 15.61 -10.47
C GLY A 103 -10.07 14.15 -10.71
N ASN A 104 -8.91 13.72 -10.20
CA ASN A 104 -8.42 12.35 -10.34
C ASN A 104 -8.97 11.45 -9.21
N PHE A 105 -10.30 11.27 -9.21
CA PHE A 105 -11.00 10.56 -8.15
C PHE A 105 -10.64 9.09 -8.07
N ILE A 106 -10.29 8.46 -9.20
CA ILE A 106 -9.92 7.05 -9.23
C ILE A 106 -8.59 6.84 -8.49
N ALA A 107 -7.55 7.61 -8.80
CA ALA A 107 -6.27 7.51 -8.10
C ALA A 107 -6.43 7.90 -6.61
N LEU A 108 -7.25 8.91 -6.31
CA LEU A 108 -7.58 9.30 -4.95
C LEU A 108 -8.14 8.11 -4.14
N ILE A 109 -9.15 7.42 -4.66
CA ILE A 109 -9.77 6.28 -3.97
C ILE A 109 -8.74 5.16 -3.76
N LEU A 110 -7.94 4.86 -4.79
CA LEU A 110 -6.92 3.82 -4.70
C LEU A 110 -5.84 4.15 -3.66
N TRP A 111 -5.39 5.41 -3.58
CA TRP A 111 -4.45 5.85 -2.54
C TRP A 111 -5.05 5.79 -1.15
N ILE A 112 -6.34 6.13 -0.97
CA ILE A 112 -7.03 5.95 0.31
C ILE A 112 -7.04 4.47 0.73
N ILE A 113 -7.48 3.59 -0.16
CA ILE A 113 -7.59 2.15 0.14
C ILE A 113 -6.21 1.58 0.47
N ALA A 114 -5.19 1.87 -0.35
CA ALA A 114 -3.82 1.42 -0.11
C ALA A 114 -3.25 1.99 1.21
N GLY A 115 -3.49 3.28 1.48
CA GLY A 115 -3.07 3.95 2.70
C GLY A 115 -3.67 3.29 3.95
N ILE A 116 -4.98 3.09 3.98
CA ILE A 116 -5.68 2.42 5.08
C ILE A 116 -5.16 0.99 5.27
N MET A 117 -5.00 0.22 4.19
CA MET A 117 -4.46 -1.15 4.27
C MET A 117 -3.06 -1.19 4.90
N LEU A 118 -2.20 -0.21 4.61
CA LEU A 118 -0.88 -0.11 5.21
C LEU A 118 -0.92 0.21 6.71
N LEU A 119 -1.85 1.07 7.13
CA LEU A 119 -2.05 1.47 8.52
C LEU A 119 -2.65 0.35 9.38
N VAL A 120 -3.73 -0.27 8.91
CA VAL A 120 -4.53 -1.25 9.68
C VAL A 120 -3.82 -2.60 9.81
N LYS A 121 -3.11 -3.05 8.77
CA LYS A 121 -2.54 -4.41 8.76
C LYS A 121 -1.30 -4.50 9.64
N LYS A 122 -1.46 -5.04 10.85
CA LYS A 122 -0.34 -5.37 11.75
C LYS A 122 0.55 -6.44 11.12
N ASP A 123 1.87 -6.29 11.29
CA ASP A 123 2.81 -7.30 10.82
C ASP A 123 2.62 -8.58 11.63
N LYS A 124 2.44 -9.72 10.94
CA LYS A 124 2.24 -11.04 11.58
C LYS A 124 3.42 -11.51 12.44
N ILE A 125 4.48 -10.72 12.56
CA ILE A 125 5.71 -11.08 13.29
C ILE A 125 5.67 -10.64 14.76
N GLN A 126 4.76 -9.73 15.16
CA GLN A 126 4.66 -9.32 16.58
C GLN A 126 3.84 -10.27 17.47
N SER A 127 3.20 -11.30 16.92
CA SER A 127 2.53 -12.33 17.74
C SER A 127 3.47 -13.45 18.20
N GLN A 128 4.75 -13.42 17.83
CA GLN A 128 5.76 -14.40 18.31
C GLN A 128 6.70 -13.83 19.39
N TYR A 129 6.66 -12.52 19.63
CA TYR A 129 7.48 -11.82 20.64
C TYR A 129 6.64 -11.22 21.79
N GLN A 130 5.40 -11.68 21.97
CA GLN A 130 4.61 -11.42 23.19
C GLN A 130 4.46 -12.67 24.08
N MET A 131 5.38 -13.64 23.98
CA MET A 131 5.57 -14.65 25.02
C MET A 131 6.97 -14.49 25.61
N LYS A 132 7.11 -13.60 26.61
CA LYS A 132 8.09 -13.67 27.71
C LYS A 132 7.92 -12.45 28.62
N SER A 133 6.76 -12.37 29.26
CA SER A 133 6.60 -11.55 30.47
C SER A 133 5.44 -12.10 31.30
N ASN A 134 5.70 -13.20 32.03
CA ASN A 134 5.50 -13.24 33.47
C ASN A 134 6.02 -14.57 34.02
N GLY A 135 6.89 -14.49 35.02
CA GLY A 135 7.29 -15.65 35.83
C GLY A 135 6.18 -16.06 36.78
N ASN A 136 6.21 -17.34 37.15
CA ASN A 136 5.48 -18.01 38.23
C ASN A 136 3.95 -17.88 38.25
N SER A 137 3.27 -18.99 37.95
CA SER A 137 2.44 -19.70 38.93
C SER A 137 2.00 -21.07 38.39
N GLU A 138 2.03 -22.05 39.29
CA GLU A 138 1.69 -23.46 39.12
C GLU A 138 0.24 -23.66 38.67
N ASN A 139 0.01 -24.59 37.72
CA ASN A 139 -0.91 -25.73 37.85
C ASN A 139 -1.36 -26.29 36.49
N GLY A 140 -1.10 -27.58 36.30
CA GLY A 140 -2.08 -28.55 35.80
C GLY A 140 -2.52 -28.53 34.33
N LYS A 141 -2.11 -29.60 33.63
CA LYS A 141 -2.85 -30.41 32.64
C LYS A 141 -2.33 -30.38 31.19
N ASN A 142 -1.66 -31.49 30.88
CA ASN A 142 -1.78 -32.34 29.68
C ASN A 142 -1.73 -31.70 28.29
N ASN A 143 -0.66 -32.02 27.54
CA ASN A 143 -0.78 -32.50 26.15
C ASN A 143 0.57 -33.03 25.63
N TYR A 144 0.67 -34.36 25.44
CA TYR A 144 1.76 -35.00 24.72
C TYR A 144 1.42 -35.10 23.22
N PRO A 145 2.32 -34.74 22.29
CA PRO A 145 2.23 -35.19 20.91
C PRO A 145 2.99 -36.51 20.73
N ARG A 146 2.28 -37.46 20.12
CA ARG A 146 2.66 -38.82 19.74
C ARG A 146 3.72 -38.83 18.63
N GLN A 147 4.87 -39.47 18.86
CA GLN A 147 5.80 -39.88 17.81
C GLN A 147 5.98 -41.41 17.87
N LYS A 148 5.42 -42.11 16.88
CA LYS A 148 5.71 -43.53 16.64
C LYS A 148 7.15 -43.63 16.14
N SER A 149 8.05 -44.11 16.98
CA SER A 149 9.28 -44.76 16.55
C SER A 149 9.13 -46.23 16.90
N ASP A 150 9.46 -47.11 15.96
CA ASP A 150 9.46 -48.56 16.18
C ASP A 150 10.59 -48.88 17.17
N MET A 151 10.31 -48.71 18.46
CA MET A 151 11.19 -49.13 19.54
C MET A 151 11.22 -50.66 19.54
N ASN A 152 12.37 -51.24 19.21
CA ASN A 152 12.66 -52.64 19.46
C ASN A 152 13.26 -52.74 20.87
N PRO A 153 12.46 -53.06 21.91
CA PRO A 153 12.89 -52.95 23.30
C PRO A 153 14.03 -53.92 23.64
N GLU A 154 14.19 -55.01 22.88
CA GLU A 154 15.29 -55.95 23.08
C GLU A 154 16.66 -55.36 22.71
N GLN A 155 16.72 -54.47 21.71
CA GLN A 155 17.98 -53.84 21.30
C GLN A 155 18.41 -52.76 22.30
N GLU A 156 17.46 -52.02 22.87
CA GLU A 156 17.75 -51.02 23.89
C GLU A 156 18.20 -51.66 25.21
N LEU A 157 17.57 -52.76 25.61
CA LEU A 157 17.97 -53.51 26.81
C LEU A 157 19.39 -54.07 26.69
N LYS A 158 19.76 -54.61 25.52
CA LYS A 158 21.13 -55.10 25.28
C LYS A 158 22.15 -53.97 25.40
N LYS A 159 21.91 -52.83 24.75
CA LYS A 159 22.79 -51.65 24.86
C LYS A 159 22.94 -51.17 26.30
N LYS A 160 21.85 -51.10 27.06
CA LYS A 160 21.91 -50.67 28.46
C LYS A 160 22.68 -51.64 29.35
N LYS A 161 22.59 -52.93 29.08
CA LYS A 161 23.33 -53.95 29.84
C LYS A 161 24.84 -53.94 29.54
N ASP A 162 25.21 -53.58 28.31
CA ASP A 162 26.61 -53.40 27.92
C ASP A 162 27.21 -52.14 28.56
N GLU A 163 26.41 -51.10 28.77
CA GLU A 163 26.82 -49.82 29.40
C GLU A 163 26.76 -49.85 30.94
N ASP A 164 25.86 -50.63 31.53
CA ASP A 164 25.74 -50.81 32.98
C ASP A 164 25.35 -52.26 33.34
N PRO A 165 26.30 -53.09 33.80
CA PRO A 165 26.09 -54.52 34.02
C PRO A 165 25.18 -54.86 35.22
N TYR A 166 24.68 -53.86 35.96
CA TYR A 166 23.83 -54.05 37.15
C TYR A 166 22.33 -53.77 36.90
N ILE A 167 21.92 -53.60 35.65
CA ILE A 167 20.49 -53.47 35.28
C ILE A 167 19.88 -54.87 35.13
N TYR A 168 18.93 -55.23 36.00
CA TYR A 168 18.19 -56.51 35.98
C TYR A 168 16.84 -56.39 35.28
#